data_AF-A0A848C208-F1
#
_entry.id   AF-A0A848C208-F1
#
_cell.length_a   1.000
_cell.length_b   1.000
_cell.length_c   1.000
_cell.angle_alpha   90.00
_cell.angle_beta   90.00
_cell.angle_gamma   90.00
#
_symmetry.space_group_name_H-M   'P 1'
#
loop_
_entity.id
_entity.type
_entity.pdbx_description
1 polymer ?
#
loop_
_entity_poly.entity_id
_entity_poly.type
_entity_poly.pdbx_seq_one_letter_code
_entity_poly.pdbx_strand_id
1 'polypeptide(L)'
;MGLKKFWNNVVGKVSGVDEDDIYETDEDFEDDDDEIEDAPRQNQRPVAAARRPALGAAQVDRPLKMMIVEPESFDDSQSIADFLRDRKPVVINFENTEPDISKRVVDFVSGATYALDGNIQKVGKDIFLCVPSNVTVDRSKHDYGDFTAQLAWKNGEGNKQQ
;
A
#
# COMPACT_ATOMS: atom_id res chain seq x y z
N MET A 1 -9.06 -0.15 21.42
CA MET A 1 -9.43 -1.60 21.46
C MET A 1 -10.70 -1.96 20.65
N GLY A 2 -11.26 -1.05 19.82
CA GLY A 2 -12.58 -1.24 19.19
C GLY A 2 -12.61 -1.61 17.70
N LEU A 3 -11.49 -1.50 16.97
CA LEU A 3 -11.48 -1.65 15.51
C LEU A 3 -11.46 -3.12 15.04
N LYS A 4 -10.78 -4.00 15.80
CA LYS A 4 -10.71 -5.44 15.47
C LYS A 4 -12.07 -6.15 15.60
N LYS A 5 -12.94 -5.70 16.51
CA LYS A 5 -14.26 -6.30 16.73
C LYS A 5 -15.24 -6.00 15.59
N PHE A 6 -15.08 -4.84 14.94
CA PHE A 6 -15.95 -4.44 13.84
C PHE A 6 -15.63 -5.22 12.57
N TRP A 7 -14.34 -5.47 12.31
CA TRP A 7 -13.87 -6.25 11.15
C TRP A 7 -14.30 -7.72 11.18
N ASN A 8 -14.26 -8.37 12.35
CA ASN A 8 -14.73 -9.76 12.49
C ASN A 8 -16.22 -9.94 12.16
N ASN A 9 -17.05 -8.91 12.35
CA ASN A 9 -18.49 -9.01 12.10
C ASN A 9 -18.85 -8.82 10.61
N VAL A 10 -17.97 -8.15 9.85
CA VAL A 10 -18.15 -7.93 8.40
C VAL A 10 -17.64 -9.12 7.60
N VAL A 11 -16.47 -9.66 7.95
CA VAL A 11 -15.87 -10.83 7.28
C VAL A 11 -16.76 -12.07 7.39
N GLY A 12 -17.47 -12.25 8.50
CA GLY A 12 -18.36 -13.41 8.70
C GLY A 12 -19.62 -13.43 7.81
N LYS A 13 -19.90 -12.37 7.04
CA LYS A 13 -21.12 -12.26 6.22
C LYS A 13 -20.90 -12.34 4.71
N VAL A 14 -19.66 -12.42 4.24
CA VAL A 14 -19.31 -12.35 2.80
C VAL A 14 -18.62 -13.61 2.27
N SER A 15 -18.33 -14.61 3.11
CA SER A 15 -17.76 -15.88 2.65
C SER A 15 -18.85 -16.82 2.13
N GLY A 16 -19.33 -16.54 0.92
CA GLY A 16 -20.10 -17.45 0.07
C GLY A 16 -19.58 -17.27 -1.34
N VAL A 17 -18.55 -18.04 -1.70
CA VAL A 17 -17.98 -18.08 -3.05
C VAL A 17 -18.17 -19.51 -3.53
N ASP A 18 -19.02 -19.67 -4.53
CA ASP A 18 -19.25 -20.91 -5.25
C ASP A 18 -17.92 -21.40 -5.87
N GLU A 19 -17.57 -22.64 -5.53
CA GLU A 19 -16.54 -23.45 -6.18
C GLU A 19 -17.11 -23.96 -7.50
N ASP A 20 -16.56 -23.54 -8.65
CA ASP A 20 -16.54 -24.29 -9.92
C ASP A 20 -15.87 -23.42 -11.00
N ASP A 21 -14.55 -23.52 -11.14
CA ASP A 21 -13.78 -23.23 -12.37
C ASP A 21 -12.31 -23.63 -12.13
N ILE A 22 -12.08 -24.94 -12.08
CA ILE A 22 -10.74 -25.54 -12.08
C ILE A 22 -10.32 -25.62 -13.55
N TYR A 23 -9.42 -24.73 -13.97
CA TYR A 23 -8.77 -24.85 -15.28
C TYR A 23 -7.68 -25.94 -15.19
N GLU A 24 -7.87 -27.04 -15.93
CA GLU A 24 -6.83 -28.03 -16.20
C GLU A 24 -5.79 -27.41 -17.16
N THR A 25 -4.58 -27.17 -16.66
CA THR A 25 -3.40 -26.86 -17.50
C THR A 25 -2.61 -28.16 -17.66
N ASP A 26 -2.82 -28.84 -18.78
CA ASP A 26 -1.90 -29.86 -19.28
C ASP A 26 -0.83 -29.16 -20.13
N GLU A 27 0.36 -28.94 -19.55
CA GLU A 27 1.57 -28.59 -20.32
C GLU A 27 2.58 -29.74 -20.16
N ASP A 28 2.61 -30.62 -21.16
CA ASP A 28 3.65 -31.62 -21.36
C ASP A 28 4.98 -30.91 -21.66
N PHE A 29 5.93 -30.97 -20.72
CA PHE A 29 7.32 -30.60 -20.97
C PHE A 29 8.07 -31.85 -21.45
N GLU A 30 8.49 -31.85 -22.71
CA GLU A 30 9.40 -32.85 -23.27
C GLU A 30 10.80 -32.66 -22.66
N ASP A 31 11.26 -33.64 -21.87
CA ASP A 31 12.64 -33.75 -21.38
C ASP A 31 13.55 -34.20 -22.54
N ASP A 32 14.30 -33.26 -23.13
CA ASP A 32 15.43 -33.58 -24.02
C ASP A 32 16.70 -33.82 -23.17
N ASP A 33 17.02 -35.10 -22.98
CA ASP A 33 18.25 -35.60 -22.39
C ASP A 33 19.45 -35.40 -23.35
N ASP A 34 20.23 -34.32 -23.18
CA ASP A 34 21.54 -34.17 -23.82
C ASP A 34 22.67 -34.67 -22.89
N GLU A 35 23.26 -35.81 -23.26
CA GLU A 35 24.45 -36.43 -22.66
C GLU A 35 25.67 -35.49 -22.74
N ILE A 36 26.28 -35.15 -21.59
CA ILE A 36 27.56 -34.42 -21.54
C ILE A 36 28.68 -35.40 -21.13
N GLU A 37 29.60 -35.63 -22.07
CA GLU A 37 30.82 -36.46 -21.90
C GLU A 37 31.77 -35.91 -20.82
N ASP A 38 32.18 -36.82 -19.93
CA ASP A 38 33.08 -36.60 -18.80
C ASP A 38 34.57 -36.63 -19.26
N ALA A 39 35.32 -35.56 -18.98
CA ALA A 39 36.77 -35.53 -19.20
C ALA A 39 37.50 -34.93 -17.99
N PRO A 40 38.40 -35.68 -17.31
CA PRO A 40 39.10 -35.19 -16.13
C PRO A 40 40.45 -34.57 -16.49
N ARG A 41 40.84 -33.45 -15.83
CA ARG A 41 42.24 -33.09 -15.55
C ARG A 41 42.40 -31.94 -14.55
N GLN A 42 42.64 -32.33 -13.30
CA GLN A 42 43.73 -31.92 -12.41
C GLN A 42 44.22 -30.45 -12.34
N ASN A 43 44.16 -29.96 -11.08
CA ASN A 43 45.23 -29.25 -10.35
C ASN A 43 45.52 -27.77 -10.69
N GLN A 44 45.08 -26.85 -9.82
CA GLN A 44 45.92 -26.23 -8.78
C GLN A 44 45.20 -25.08 -8.06
N ARG A 45 45.16 -25.16 -6.72
CA ARG A 45 44.78 -24.04 -5.86
C ARG A 45 45.91 -23.01 -5.80
N PRO A 46 45.56 -21.72 -5.72
CA PRO A 46 46.19 -20.86 -4.72
C PRO A 46 45.12 -20.35 -3.74
N VAL A 47 45.31 -20.70 -2.47
CA VAL A 47 44.64 -20.05 -1.34
C VAL A 47 45.17 -18.63 -1.23
N ALA A 48 44.36 -17.64 -1.63
CA ALA A 48 44.69 -16.23 -1.47
C ALA A 48 43.52 -15.47 -0.83
N ALA A 49 43.73 -15.18 0.46
CA ALA A 49 43.18 -14.09 1.27
C ALA A 49 41.65 -13.92 1.31
N ALA A 50 41.07 -14.26 2.47
CA ALA A 50 39.80 -13.74 2.93
C ALA A 50 39.82 -12.19 2.87
N ARG A 51 39.16 -11.63 1.85
CA ARG A 51 38.88 -10.20 1.78
C ARG A 51 37.86 -9.89 2.86
N ARG A 52 38.32 -9.26 3.94
CA ARG A 52 37.46 -8.65 4.96
C ARG A 52 36.51 -7.68 4.23
N PRO A 53 35.18 -7.75 4.42
CA PRO A 53 34.30 -6.72 3.90
C PRO A 53 34.68 -5.40 4.60
N ALA A 54 35.00 -4.38 3.82
CA ALA A 54 35.28 -3.06 4.32
C ALA A 54 34.06 -2.57 5.10
N LEU A 55 34.23 -2.41 6.42
CA LEU A 55 33.30 -1.68 7.28
C LEU A 55 33.31 -0.22 6.81
N GLY A 56 32.16 0.25 6.32
CA GLY A 56 31.98 1.65 5.95
C GLY A 56 31.64 1.87 4.49
N ALA A 57 30.58 1.23 3.99
CA ALA A 57 29.81 1.88 2.94
C ALA A 57 29.18 3.13 3.57
N ALA A 58 29.73 4.31 3.27
CA ALA A 58 29.10 5.57 3.64
C ALA A 58 27.65 5.51 3.16
N GLN A 59 26.69 5.60 4.07
CA GLN A 59 25.28 5.74 3.71
C GLN A 59 25.18 7.07 2.97
N VAL A 60 25.12 7.01 1.65
CA VAL A 60 24.83 8.17 0.82
C VAL A 60 23.42 8.60 1.21
N ASP A 61 23.32 9.75 1.90
CA ASP A 61 22.05 10.39 2.22
C ASP A 61 21.32 10.66 0.90
N ARG A 62 20.37 9.78 0.57
CA ARG A 62 19.50 10.01 -0.58
C ARG A 62 18.40 10.96 -0.12
N PRO A 63 18.18 12.07 -0.83
CA PRO A 63 17.09 12.97 -0.49
C PRO A 63 15.76 12.21 -0.58
N LEU A 64 14.92 12.36 0.45
CA LEU A 64 13.59 11.77 0.46
C LEU A 64 12.71 12.47 -0.58
N LYS A 65 12.11 11.70 -1.48
CA LYS A 65 11.20 12.21 -2.52
C LYS A 65 9.76 12.07 -2.06
N MET A 66 9.07 13.20 -1.93
CA MET A 66 7.63 13.30 -1.70
C MET A 66 6.89 13.51 -3.02
N MET A 67 5.67 12.99 -3.11
CA MET A 67 4.76 13.20 -4.23
C MET A 67 3.61 14.12 -3.82
N ILE A 68 3.15 14.96 -4.75
CA ILE A 68 1.93 15.74 -4.60
C ILE A 68 1.03 15.31 -5.75
N VAL A 69 -0.22 14.96 -5.45
CA VAL A 69 -1.20 14.48 -6.42
C VAL A 69 -2.48 15.30 -6.25
N GLU A 70 -3.04 15.75 -7.36
CA GLU A 70 -4.34 16.39 -7.43
C GLU A 70 -5.26 15.50 -8.27
N PRO A 71 -6.05 14.61 -7.65
CA PRO A 71 -6.84 13.62 -8.38
C PRO A 71 -7.94 14.28 -9.20
N GLU A 72 -8.05 13.92 -10.48
CA GLU A 72 -9.18 14.32 -11.32
C GLU A 72 -10.19 13.17 -11.43
N SER A 73 -9.73 11.94 -11.22
CA SER A 73 -10.51 10.71 -11.40
C SER A 73 -10.27 9.73 -10.24
N PHE A 74 -11.08 8.67 -10.18
CA PHE A 74 -10.85 7.60 -9.22
C PHE A 74 -9.59 6.77 -9.55
N ASP A 75 -9.18 6.70 -10.82
CA ASP A 75 -8.04 5.87 -11.25
C ASP A 75 -6.70 6.37 -10.70
N ASP A 76 -6.61 7.66 -10.37
CA ASP A 76 -5.45 8.27 -9.70
C ASP A 76 -5.13 7.62 -8.35
N SER A 77 -6.10 6.97 -7.73
CA SER A 77 -5.94 6.22 -6.48
C SER A 77 -4.89 5.10 -6.58
N GLN A 78 -4.77 4.46 -7.75
CA GLN A 78 -3.77 3.41 -7.98
C GLN A 78 -2.35 3.99 -7.95
N SER A 79 -2.13 5.13 -8.64
CA SER A 79 -0.85 5.84 -8.65
C SER A 79 -0.42 6.25 -7.23
N ILE A 80 -1.36 6.71 -6.40
CA ILE A 80 -1.11 7.05 -5.00
C ILE A 80 -0.63 5.82 -4.22
N ALA A 81 -1.30 4.67 -4.39
CA ALA A 81 -0.91 3.43 -3.72
C ALA A 81 0.47 2.93 -4.19
N ASP A 82 0.80 3.05 -5.47
CA ASP A 82 2.12 2.71 -6.00
C ASP A 82 3.22 3.59 -5.39
N PHE A 83 2.99 4.90 -5.23
CA PHE A 83 3.95 5.77 -4.55
C PHE A 83 4.18 5.35 -3.09
N LEU A 84 3.13 4.99 -2.37
CA LEU A 84 3.23 4.51 -1.00
C LEU A 84 3.99 3.17 -0.92
N ARG A 85 3.74 2.24 -1.84
CA ARG A 85 4.49 0.97 -1.96
C ARG A 85 5.98 1.23 -2.20
N ASP A 86 6.30 2.25 -3.00
CA ASP A 86 7.65 2.71 -3.27
C ASP A 86 8.30 3.50 -2.11
N ARG A 87 7.65 3.53 -0.93
CA ARG A 87 8.11 4.26 0.26
C ARG A 87 8.20 5.79 0.06
N LYS A 88 7.40 6.34 -0.84
CA LYS A 88 7.29 7.79 -1.09
C LYS A 88 6.04 8.34 -0.38
N PRO A 89 6.17 9.31 0.55
CA PRO A 89 5.03 10.05 1.08
C PRO A 89 4.26 10.79 -0.02
N VAL A 90 2.96 10.90 0.15
CA VAL A 90 2.06 11.54 -0.81
C VAL A 90 1.21 12.60 -0.11
N VAL A 91 1.19 13.82 -0.65
CA VAL A 91 0.16 14.83 -0.34
C VAL A 91 -0.90 14.75 -1.43
N ILE A 92 -2.16 14.65 -1.03
CA ILE A 92 -3.30 14.63 -1.93
C ILE A 92 -4.05 15.94 -1.77
N ASN A 93 -4.23 16.70 -2.86
CA ASN A 93 -5.06 17.88 -2.92
C ASN A 93 -6.38 17.57 -3.63
N PHE A 94 -7.51 17.80 -2.97
CA PHE A 94 -8.85 17.58 -3.50
C PHE A 94 -9.58 18.89 -3.81
N GLU A 95 -8.91 20.05 -3.81
CA GLU A 95 -9.54 21.36 -4.06
C GLU A 95 -10.35 21.43 -5.36
N ASN A 96 -9.89 20.75 -6.42
CA ASN A 96 -10.56 20.68 -7.71
C ASN A 96 -11.16 19.28 -8.02
N THR A 97 -11.26 18.40 -7.02
CA THR A 97 -11.80 17.05 -7.18
C THR A 97 -13.28 17.01 -6.79
N GLU A 98 -14.10 16.30 -7.58
CA GLU A 98 -15.52 16.12 -7.23
C GLU A 98 -15.68 15.42 -5.86
N PRO A 99 -16.63 15.84 -5.00
CA PRO A 99 -16.79 15.29 -3.66
C PRO A 99 -17.02 13.77 -3.59
N ASP A 100 -17.60 13.18 -4.63
CA ASP A 100 -17.83 11.73 -4.65
C ASP A 100 -16.59 10.96 -5.10
N ILE A 101 -15.75 11.56 -5.97
CA ILE A 101 -14.45 11.01 -6.34
C ILE A 101 -13.51 11.07 -5.14
N SER A 102 -13.43 12.21 -4.45
CA SER A 102 -12.52 12.38 -3.30
C SER A 102 -12.80 11.37 -2.18
N LYS A 103 -14.07 11.12 -1.83
CA LYS A 103 -14.45 10.05 -0.88
C LYS A 103 -13.94 8.68 -1.31
N ARG A 104 -14.18 8.31 -2.57
CA ARG A 104 -13.74 7.02 -3.12
C ARG A 104 -12.22 6.87 -3.10
N VAL A 105 -11.49 7.93 -3.47
CA VAL A 105 -10.03 7.95 -3.42
C VAL A 105 -9.56 7.78 -1.97
N VAL A 106 -10.15 8.51 -1.00
CA VAL A 106 -9.82 8.37 0.42
C VAL A 106 -10.09 6.95 0.92
N ASP A 107 -11.22 6.33 0.57
CA ASP A 107 -11.55 4.96 0.98
C ASP A 107 -10.53 3.95 0.44
N PHE A 108 -10.19 4.05 -0.85
CA PHE A 108 -9.20 3.19 -1.49
C PHE A 108 -7.81 3.36 -0.86
N VAL A 109 -7.35 4.61 -0.73
CA VAL A 109 -6.03 4.92 -0.18
C VAL A 109 -5.96 4.57 1.31
N SER A 110 -7.06 4.66 2.06
CA SER A 110 -7.13 4.19 3.46
C SER A 110 -6.96 2.67 3.53
N GLY A 111 -7.52 1.91 2.59
CA GLY A 111 -7.29 0.47 2.45
C GLY A 111 -5.83 0.15 2.09
N ALA A 112 -5.26 0.86 1.12
CA ALA A 112 -3.87 0.66 0.71
C ALA A 112 -2.87 1.02 1.82
N THR A 113 -3.06 2.15 2.49
CA THR A 113 -2.23 2.56 3.63
C THR A 113 -2.33 1.57 4.78
N TYR A 114 -3.53 1.04 5.08
CA TYR A 114 -3.69 -0.01 6.07
C TYR A 114 -2.89 -1.28 5.72
N ALA A 115 -2.94 -1.74 4.47
CA ALA A 115 -2.20 -2.92 4.01
C ALA A 115 -0.68 -2.74 4.03
N LEU A 116 -0.19 -1.50 3.94
CA LEU A 116 1.24 -1.15 3.91
C LEU A 116 1.81 -0.72 5.28
N ASP A 117 1.04 -0.89 6.36
CA ASP A 117 1.35 -0.35 7.70
C ASP A 117 1.67 1.16 7.68
N GLY A 118 1.05 1.87 6.75
CA GLY A 118 1.15 3.31 6.58
C GLY A 118 0.12 4.08 7.41
N ASN A 119 0.05 5.38 7.18
CA ASN A 119 -0.88 6.27 7.84
C ASN A 119 -1.42 7.31 6.87
N ILE A 120 -2.72 7.59 6.94
CA ILE A 120 -3.40 8.66 6.22
C ILE A 120 -3.98 9.66 7.21
N GLN A 121 -3.72 10.95 6.99
CA GLN A 121 -4.15 12.02 7.88
C GLN A 121 -4.69 13.21 7.09
N LYS A 122 -5.84 13.74 7.52
CA LYS A 122 -6.35 15.01 7.01
C LYS A 122 -5.53 16.16 7.60
N VAL A 123 -4.93 16.99 6.75
CA VAL A 123 -4.04 18.10 7.14
C VAL A 123 -4.55 19.47 6.72
N GLY A 124 -5.59 19.52 5.88
CA GLY A 124 -6.31 20.72 5.46
C GLY A 124 -7.79 20.41 5.21
N LYS A 125 -8.56 21.39 4.70
CA LYS A 125 -9.97 21.19 4.35
C LYS A 125 -10.12 20.07 3.29
N ASP A 126 -9.33 20.19 2.23
CA ASP A 126 -9.34 19.31 1.06
C ASP A 126 -7.94 18.70 0.84
N ILE A 127 -7.08 18.68 1.87
CA ILE A 127 -5.70 18.19 1.78
C ILE A 127 -5.47 17.02 2.73
N PHE A 128 -4.91 15.94 2.20
CA PHE A 128 -4.57 14.72 2.93
C PHE A 128 -3.08 14.40 2.79
N LEU A 129 -2.50 13.88 3.86
CA LEU A 129 -1.13 13.37 3.90
C LEU A 129 -1.19 11.86 4.08
N CYS A 130 -0.59 11.12 3.15
CA CYS A 130 -0.40 9.68 3.22
C CYS A 130 1.08 9.38 3.36
N VAL A 131 1.45 8.62 4.38
CA VAL A 131 2.84 8.24 4.67
C VAL A 131 2.99 6.72 4.75
N PRO A 132 4.05 6.16 4.15
CA PRO A 132 4.41 4.75 4.32
C PRO A 132 5.04 4.51 5.71
N SER A 133 5.19 3.24 6.08
CA SER A 133 5.69 2.81 7.41
C SER A 133 7.08 3.33 7.79
N ASN A 134 7.90 3.79 6.84
CA ASN A 134 9.22 4.36 7.09
C ASN A 134 9.23 5.87 7.40
N VAL A 135 8.07 6.51 7.51
CA VAL A 135 7.96 7.95 7.78
C VAL A 135 7.06 8.21 8.98
N THR A 136 7.63 8.89 9.98
CA THR A 136 6.91 9.35 11.17
C THR A 136 6.40 10.77 10.95
N VAL A 137 5.19 11.06 11.42
CA VAL A 137 4.56 12.39 11.33
C VAL A 137 4.29 12.89 12.75
N ASP A 138 4.96 13.98 13.13
CA ASP A 138 4.69 14.70 14.37
C ASP A 138 3.72 15.85 14.11
N ARG A 139 2.66 15.95 14.90
CA ARG A 139 1.62 16.99 14.75
C ARG A 139 1.42 17.76 16.06
N SER A 140 1.67 19.07 16.05
CA SER A 140 1.22 19.97 17.11
C SER A 140 -0.30 20.16 16.98
N LYS A 141 -1.06 19.82 18.03
CA LYS A 141 -2.54 19.81 18.06
C LYS A 141 -3.19 20.94 17.24
N HIS A 142 -3.81 20.54 16.13
CA HIS A 142 -4.78 21.33 15.38
C HIS A 142 -5.78 20.35 14.78
N ASP A 143 -7.01 20.36 15.30
CA ASP A 143 -8.08 19.46 14.88
C ASP A 143 -8.69 19.97 13.57
N TYR A 144 -8.10 19.56 12.45
CA TYR A 144 -8.80 19.56 11.18
C TYR A 144 -9.80 18.42 11.29
N GLY A 145 -11.04 18.75 11.66
CA GLY A 145 -12.07 17.82 12.09
C GLY A 145 -12.02 16.46 11.39
N ASP A 146 -12.07 15.42 12.21
CA ASP A 146 -12.07 14.02 11.82
C ASP A 146 -12.98 13.82 10.59
N PHE A 147 -12.41 13.45 9.45
CA PHE A 147 -13.17 13.19 8.22
C PHE A 147 -14.25 12.13 8.45
N THR A 148 -14.00 11.21 9.40
CA THR A 148 -14.98 10.18 9.78
C THR A 148 -16.23 10.76 10.45
N ALA A 149 -16.17 11.96 11.03
CA ALA A 149 -17.35 12.65 11.58
C ALA A 149 -18.34 13.07 10.48
N GLN A 150 -17.88 13.29 9.24
CA GLN A 150 -18.76 13.53 8.08
C GLN A 150 -19.28 12.22 7.44
N LEU A 151 -18.62 11.09 7.72
CA LEU A 151 -19.07 9.74 7.34
C LEU A 151 -19.95 9.08 8.41
N ALA A 152 -20.10 9.73 9.57
CA ALA A 152 -21.12 9.37 10.55
C ALA A 152 -22.49 9.73 9.97
N TRP A 153 -23.06 8.78 9.21
CA TRP A 153 -24.49 8.54 9.04
C TRP A 153 -25.38 9.46 9.89
N LYS A 154 -25.87 10.49 9.21
CA LYS A 154 -27.23 11.00 9.22
C LYS A 154 -28.25 9.84 9.37
N ASN A 155 -28.28 9.22 10.55
CA ASN A 155 -29.37 8.37 11.01
C ASN A 155 -30.52 9.32 11.33
N GLY A 156 -31.54 9.21 10.49
CA GLY A 156 -32.65 10.12 10.48
C GLY A 156 -33.46 10.10 11.78
N GLU A 157 -33.83 11.29 12.21
CA GLU A 157 -35.17 11.55 12.73
C GLU A 157 -35.67 12.84 12.09
N GLY A 158 -36.06 12.72 10.81
CA GLY A 158 -37.05 13.59 10.24
C GLY A 158 -38.43 12.98 10.50
N ASN A 159 -39.25 13.72 11.26
CA ASN A 159 -40.71 13.73 11.21
C ASN A 159 -41.48 12.73 12.10
N LYS A 160 -41.96 13.22 13.25
CA LYS A 160 -43.40 13.22 13.54
C LYS A 160 -43.80 14.60 14.08
N GLN A 161 -44.57 15.32 13.27
CA GLN A 161 -45.50 16.34 13.77
C GLN A 161 -46.60 15.63 14.57
N GLN A 162 -46.74 16.01 15.84
CA GLN A 162 -47.99 16.38 16.52
C GLN A 162 -47.69 16.69 17.98
#